data_AF-A0A1F2EWG6-F1
#
_entry.id   AF-A0A1F2EWG6-F1
#
_cell.length_a   1.000
_cell.length_b   1.000
_cell.length_c   1.000
_cell.angle_alpha   90.00
_cell.angle_beta   90.00
_cell.angle_gamma   90.00
#
_symmetry.space_group_name_H-M   'P 1'
#
loop_
_entity.id
_entity.type
_entity.pdbx_description
1 polymer ?
#
loop_
_entity_poly.entity_id
_entity_poly.type
_entity_poly.pdbx_seq_one_letter_code
_entity_poly.pdbx_strand_id
1 'polypeptide(L)'
;MSKISNEERLAQAIYQHIGGPTNASKVYNCMTRVRIHIIDNQRVETKSLKQVEGVMGVVEDGDTLQVVVGPGTAAKVATVMADQGHIQQGRPVQENLDPDMTSGRGEAERITSENKDKLKQKNDTPFKRALKVIASIFVPLIPAFVGAGIIGGIASIIQNMLTAGALAPGMWDNIFLVLKILQNGLFFYLNIYIGINAARVFGATEGLGGIVAGVTYLTGMLPEAPLPNIFTGGDLVAGQGGVIGVIIAVYLLALVEKNLRKFIPDAIDIIVTPTISLLVVGMITIFFIMPIAGFISTSLVGALNWILQVGGAFAGFILGATFLPLVMFGLHQILTPIHIEMIAATGKTVLLPILAMAGAGQVGAAFALWMKCRRNKQLTNIIKGSLPVGILGIGEPLIYAVTLPLGRPFVTACLGGGIGGAVLGAIGGVGATAIGPSGVALIPLIADGQWPAYIIGLVAAYIGGFILTYLFGIPKTAQSPSEITGSPLNTIDAIEHL
;
A
#
# COMPACT_ATOMS: atom_id res chain seq x y z
N MET A 1 -30.56 22.25 -21.39
CA MET A 1 -29.88 21.16 -22.11
C MET A 1 -28.41 21.25 -21.79
N SER A 2 -27.86 20.33 -21.01
CA SER A 2 -26.43 20.33 -20.67
C SER A 2 -25.63 20.15 -21.97
N LYS A 3 -24.62 20.99 -22.19
CA LYS A 3 -23.66 20.78 -23.29
C LYS A 3 -22.94 19.47 -23.00
N ILE A 4 -23.21 18.46 -23.83
CA ILE A 4 -22.44 17.20 -23.82
C ILE A 4 -20.97 17.56 -24.06
N SER A 5 -20.09 17.09 -23.18
CA SER A 5 -18.65 17.31 -23.31
C SER A 5 -18.10 16.62 -24.57
N ASN A 6 -16.95 17.07 -25.06
CA ASN A 6 -16.33 16.46 -26.24
C ASN A 6 -15.97 14.99 -25.98
N GLU A 7 -15.62 14.66 -24.74
CA GLU A 7 -15.28 13.33 -24.29
C GLU A 7 -16.50 12.40 -24.23
N GLU A 8 -17.67 12.89 -23.78
CA GLU A 8 -18.93 12.12 -23.81
C GLU A 8 -19.40 11.84 -25.23
N ARG A 9 -19.29 12.82 -26.13
CA ARG A 9 -19.61 12.63 -27.55
C ARG A 9 -18.70 11.59 -28.19
N LEU A 10 -17.41 11.63 -27.88
CA LEU A 10 -16.43 10.68 -28.40
C LEU A 10 -16.64 9.27 -27.84
N ALA A 11 -16.90 9.13 -26.53
CA ALA A 11 -17.25 7.86 -25.90
C ALA A 11 -18.50 7.21 -26.54
N GLN A 12 -19.53 8.01 -26.78
CA GLN A 12 -20.78 7.55 -27.39
C GLN A 12 -20.58 7.11 -28.85
N ALA A 13 -19.80 7.87 -29.63
CA ALA A 13 -19.44 7.51 -31.00
C ALA A 13 -18.61 6.22 -31.06
N ILE A 14 -17.67 6.02 -30.14
CA ILE A 14 -16.92 4.76 -30.04
C ILE A 14 -17.87 3.60 -29.75
N TYR A 15 -18.81 3.76 -28.80
CA TYR A 15 -19.77 2.69 -28.49
C TYR A 15 -20.66 2.31 -29.68
N GLN A 16 -21.08 3.28 -30.49
CA GLN A 16 -21.91 3.02 -31.68
C GLN A 16 -21.21 2.08 -32.67
N HIS A 17 -19.90 2.24 -32.87
CA HIS A 17 -19.14 1.47 -33.86
C HIS A 17 -18.50 0.19 -33.32
N ILE A 18 -18.68 -0.13 -32.03
CA ILE A 18 -18.23 -1.41 -31.47
C ILE A 18 -19.39 -2.34 -31.11
N GLY A 19 -20.63 -2.03 -31.52
CA GLY A 19 -21.81 -2.84 -31.19
C GLY A 19 -22.43 -2.54 -29.82
N GLY A 20 -22.13 -1.38 -29.24
CA GLY A 20 -22.72 -0.85 -28.01
C GLY A 20 -21.93 -1.17 -26.73
N PRO A 21 -22.34 -0.60 -25.58
CA PRO A 21 -21.66 -0.79 -24.30
C PRO A 21 -21.59 -2.26 -23.84
N THR A 22 -22.61 -3.04 -24.19
CA THR A 22 -22.69 -4.47 -23.85
C THR A 22 -21.66 -5.32 -24.58
N ASN A 23 -21.03 -4.81 -25.64
CA ASN A 23 -19.96 -5.52 -26.36
C ASN A 23 -18.56 -5.25 -25.78
N ALA A 24 -18.47 -4.45 -24.71
CA ALA A 24 -17.24 -4.16 -23.98
C ALA A 24 -17.28 -4.84 -22.61
N SER A 25 -16.35 -5.76 -22.34
CA SER A 25 -16.24 -6.40 -21.03
C SER A 25 -15.36 -5.62 -20.05
N LYS A 26 -14.44 -4.80 -20.57
CA LYS A 26 -13.49 -4.00 -19.79
C LYS A 26 -13.03 -2.79 -20.60
N VAL A 27 -12.94 -1.63 -19.94
CA VAL A 27 -12.39 -0.41 -20.53
C VAL A 27 -11.24 0.10 -19.66
N TYR A 28 -10.14 0.48 -20.30
CA TYR A 28 -8.99 1.11 -19.67
C TYR A 28 -8.30 2.02 -20.69
N ASN A 29 -7.26 2.74 -20.28
CA ASN A 29 -6.50 3.59 -21.19
C ASN A 29 -5.00 3.47 -20.95
N CYS A 30 -4.24 3.83 -21.98
CA CYS A 30 -2.84 4.20 -21.84
C CYS A 30 -2.71 5.73 -22.00
N MET A 31 -1.51 6.21 -22.38
CA MET A 31 -1.27 7.65 -22.54
C MET A 31 -2.13 8.25 -23.66
N THR A 32 -2.26 7.58 -24.81
CA THR A 32 -2.93 8.12 -26.01
C THR A 32 -4.09 7.28 -26.54
N ARG A 33 -4.35 6.11 -25.96
CA ARG A 33 -5.35 5.15 -26.46
C ARG A 33 -6.35 4.75 -25.40
N VAL A 34 -7.62 4.65 -25.81
CA VAL A 34 -8.67 3.94 -25.09
C VAL A 34 -8.61 2.48 -25.51
N ARG A 35 -8.62 1.57 -24.56
CA ARG A 35 -8.53 0.13 -24.78
C ARG A 35 -9.78 -0.54 -24.27
N ILE A 36 -10.36 -1.35 -25.14
CA ILE A 36 -11.66 -1.97 -24.93
C ILE A 36 -11.48 -3.45 -25.19
N HIS A 37 -11.74 -4.26 -24.17
CA HIS A 37 -11.83 -5.70 -24.37
C HIS A 37 -13.19 -6.00 -25.03
N ILE A 38 -13.15 -6.47 -26.27
CA ILE A 38 -14.33 -6.73 -27.07
C ILE A 38 -14.83 -8.15 -26.80
N ILE A 39 -16.14 -8.33 -26.69
CA ILE A 39 -16.76 -9.65 -26.50
C ILE A 39 -16.99 -10.33 -27.84
N ASP A 40 -17.50 -9.60 -28.83
CA ASP A 40 -17.75 -10.07 -30.19
C ASP A 40 -17.17 -9.12 -31.24
N ASN A 41 -16.06 -9.53 -31.85
CA ASN A 41 -15.36 -8.76 -32.88
C ASN A 41 -16.16 -8.60 -34.18
N GLN A 42 -17.18 -9.44 -34.44
CA GLN A 42 -18.00 -9.30 -35.66
C GLN A 42 -18.87 -8.04 -35.64
N ARG A 43 -19.10 -7.46 -34.45
CA ARG A 43 -19.91 -6.25 -34.26
C ARG A 43 -19.08 -4.96 -34.29
N VAL A 44 -17.77 -5.07 -34.52
CA VAL A 44 -16.86 -3.91 -34.58
C VAL A 44 -16.74 -3.40 -36.01
N GLU A 45 -17.10 -2.14 -36.22
CA GLU A 45 -17.01 -1.45 -37.50
C GLU A 45 -15.72 -0.62 -37.60
N THR A 46 -14.56 -1.29 -37.66
CA THR A 46 -13.24 -0.64 -37.62
C THR A 46 -13.04 0.45 -38.68
N LYS A 47 -13.62 0.30 -39.88
CA LYS A 47 -13.54 1.31 -40.95
C LYS A 47 -14.30 2.59 -40.59
N SER A 48 -15.51 2.46 -40.05
CA SER A 48 -16.34 3.58 -39.60
C SER A 48 -15.74 4.26 -38.38
N LEU A 49 -15.20 3.48 -37.44
CA LEU A 49 -14.57 3.98 -36.22
C LEU A 49 -13.35 4.88 -36.50
N LYS A 50 -12.59 4.62 -37.58
CA LYS A 50 -11.49 5.47 -38.03
C LYS A 50 -11.93 6.83 -38.60
N GLN A 51 -13.20 6.99 -38.95
CA GLN A 51 -13.75 8.23 -39.51
C GLN A 51 -14.39 9.13 -38.44
N VAL A 52 -14.47 8.66 -37.19
CA VAL A 52 -15.01 9.42 -36.07
C VAL A 52 -14.11 10.62 -35.75
N GLU A 53 -14.69 11.81 -35.68
CA GLU A 53 -13.98 13.04 -35.31
C GLU A 53 -13.33 12.90 -33.92
N GLY A 54 -12.00 13.03 -33.85
CA GLY A 54 -11.22 12.84 -32.62
C GLY A 54 -10.56 11.45 -32.48
N VAL A 55 -10.87 10.50 -33.37
CA VAL A 55 -10.14 9.23 -33.49
C VAL A 55 -9.00 9.38 -34.50
N MET A 56 -7.77 9.27 -34.02
CA MET A 56 -6.56 9.35 -34.85
C MET A 56 -6.12 7.98 -35.41
N GLY A 57 -6.69 6.89 -34.90
CA GLY A 57 -6.36 5.54 -35.35
C GLY A 57 -7.09 4.47 -34.55
N VAL A 58 -7.18 3.29 -35.13
CA VAL A 58 -7.74 2.10 -34.49
C VAL A 58 -6.79 0.94 -34.75
N VAL A 59 -6.38 0.26 -33.68
CA VAL A 59 -5.49 -0.90 -33.70
C VAL A 59 -6.21 -2.06 -33.04
N GLU A 60 -6.25 -3.19 -33.72
CA GLU A 60 -6.77 -4.46 -33.17
C GLU A 60 -5.58 -5.26 -32.65
N ASP A 61 -5.65 -5.70 -31.39
CA ASP A 61 -4.57 -6.42 -30.69
C ASP A 61 -5.19 -7.57 -29.88
N GLY A 62 -5.31 -8.74 -30.53
CA GLY A 62 -6.00 -9.90 -29.98
C GLY A 62 -7.46 -9.58 -29.65
N ASP A 63 -7.84 -9.76 -28.38
CA ASP A 63 -9.20 -9.50 -27.87
C ASP A 63 -9.43 -8.03 -27.47
N THR A 64 -8.44 -7.17 -27.70
CA THR A 64 -8.48 -5.74 -27.32
C THR A 64 -8.49 -4.83 -28.53
N LEU A 65 -9.52 -4.00 -28.62
CA LEU A 65 -9.60 -2.87 -29.56
C LEU A 65 -8.95 -1.62 -28.93
N GLN A 66 -7.99 -1.02 -29.62
CA GLN A 66 -7.32 0.21 -29.18
C GLN A 66 -7.71 1.39 -30.07
N VAL A 67 -8.38 2.39 -29.50
CA VAL A 67 -8.79 3.63 -30.18
C VAL A 67 -7.83 4.74 -29.78
N VAL A 68 -7.07 5.27 -30.74
CA VAL A 68 -6.10 6.34 -30.53
C VAL A 68 -6.83 7.69 -30.52
N VAL A 69 -6.87 8.36 -29.38
CA VAL A 69 -7.59 9.65 -29.19
C VAL A 69 -6.70 10.77 -28.65
N GLY A 70 -5.44 10.45 -28.31
CA GLY A 70 -4.42 11.43 -27.94
C GLY A 70 -4.17 11.57 -26.44
N PRO A 71 -3.04 12.20 -26.07
CA PRO A 71 -2.61 12.35 -24.68
C PRO A 71 -3.60 13.20 -23.87
N GLY A 72 -3.92 12.77 -22.65
CA GLY A 72 -4.88 13.44 -21.76
C GLY A 72 -6.35 13.14 -22.07
N THR A 73 -6.71 13.00 -23.35
CA THR A 73 -8.07 12.64 -23.79
C THR A 73 -8.41 11.18 -23.50
N ALA A 74 -7.45 10.27 -23.67
CA ALA A 74 -7.65 8.83 -23.51
C ALA A 74 -8.16 8.43 -22.11
N ALA A 75 -7.62 9.05 -21.05
CA ALA A 75 -8.06 8.79 -19.67
C ALA A 75 -9.51 9.23 -19.44
N LYS A 76 -9.83 10.45 -19.87
CA LYS A 76 -11.17 11.02 -19.70
C LYS A 76 -12.23 10.21 -20.46
N VAL A 77 -11.95 9.85 -21.71
CA VAL A 77 -12.88 9.05 -22.53
C VAL A 77 -13.06 7.67 -21.94
N ALA A 78 -12.00 7.00 -21.47
CA ALA A 78 -12.13 5.69 -20.82
C ALA A 78 -12.92 5.75 -19.50
N THR A 79 -12.83 6.85 -18.74
CA THR A 79 -13.67 7.07 -17.55
C THR A 79 -15.12 7.21 -17.92
N VAL A 80 -15.42 8.09 -18.89
CA VAL A 80 -16.80 8.29 -19.36
C VAL A 80 -17.40 7.00 -19.93
N MET A 81 -16.62 6.24 -20.70
CA MET A 81 -17.07 4.95 -21.23
C MET A 81 -17.39 3.95 -20.13
N ALA A 82 -16.50 3.79 -19.14
CA ALA A 82 -16.73 2.89 -18.02
C ALA A 82 -17.97 3.29 -17.20
N ASP A 83 -18.17 4.59 -16.97
CA ASP A 83 -19.33 5.12 -16.26
C ASP A 83 -20.63 4.87 -17.03
N GLN A 84 -20.66 5.15 -18.35
CA GLN A 84 -21.83 4.94 -19.21
C GLN A 84 -22.17 3.45 -19.42
N GLY A 85 -21.15 2.59 -19.46
CA GLY A 85 -21.33 1.15 -19.66
C GLY A 85 -21.57 0.36 -18.36
N HIS A 86 -21.43 0.98 -17.18
CA HIS A 86 -21.36 0.29 -15.89
C HIS A 86 -20.31 -0.83 -15.84
N ILE A 87 -19.19 -0.64 -16.54
CA ILE A 87 -18.11 -1.62 -16.67
C ILE A 87 -16.99 -1.23 -15.70
N GLN A 88 -16.35 -2.22 -15.07
CA GLN A 88 -15.20 -1.96 -14.21
C GLN A 88 -14.09 -1.27 -15.01
N GLN A 89 -13.66 -0.08 -14.56
CA GLN A 89 -12.42 0.52 -15.06
C GLN A 89 -11.26 -0.42 -14.74
N GLY A 90 -10.61 -0.92 -15.79
CA GLY A 90 -9.31 -1.56 -15.64
C GLY A 90 -8.28 -0.53 -15.16
N ARG A 91 -7.30 -0.97 -14.36
CA ARG A 91 -6.12 -0.13 -14.09
C ARG A 91 -5.49 0.27 -15.42
N PRO A 92 -5.01 1.53 -15.57
CA PRO A 92 -4.37 1.96 -16.81
C PRO A 92 -3.18 1.04 -17.09
N VAL A 93 -3.26 0.29 -18.19
CA VAL A 93 -2.15 -0.53 -18.69
C VAL A 93 -1.34 0.40 -19.59
N GLN A 94 -0.16 0.78 -19.15
CA GLN A 94 0.83 1.44 -20.01
C GLN A 94 1.49 0.36 -20.87
N GLU A 95 1.25 0.40 -22.18
CA GLU A 95 2.12 -0.30 -23.15
C GLU A 95 1.89 0.14 -24.59
N ASN A 96 2.88 -0.10 -25.44
CA ASN A 96 3.01 0.24 -26.87
C ASN A 96 3.48 1.67 -27.18
N LEU A 97 4.67 2.00 -26.69
CA LEU A 97 5.66 2.76 -27.46
C LEU A 97 6.42 1.77 -28.37
N ASP A 98 6.92 2.26 -29.50
CA ASP A 98 7.56 1.55 -30.61
C ASP A 98 8.45 0.33 -30.22
N PRO A 99 8.63 -0.65 -31.15
CA PRO A 99 9.48 -1.83 -30.93
C PRO A 99 10.95 -1.55 -30.57
N ASP A 100 11.38 -0.28 -30.56
CA ASP A 100 12.75 0.11 -30.25
C ASP A 100 12.96 0.79 -28.90
N MET A 101 11.91 1.09 -28.12
CA MET A 101 12.06 1.78 -26.82
C MET A 101 10.95 1.42 -25.80
N THR A 102 10.77 0.14 -25.45
CA THR A 102 10.19 -0.17 -24.13
C THR A 102 11.23 0.19 -23.07
N SER A 103 11.04 1.33 -22.40
CA SER A 103 11.84 1.65 -21.22
C SER A 103 11.79 0.43 -20.29
N GLY A 104 12.93 0.01 -19.75
CA GLY A 104 13.00 -1.19 -18.89
C GLY A 104 12.05 -1.13 -17.68
N ARG A 105 11.51 0.05 -17.38
CA ARG A 105 10.47 0.28 -16.39
C ARG A 105 9.10 -0.24 -16.83
N GLY A 106 8.67 0.04 -18.07
CA GLY A 106 7.36 -0.42 -18.57
C GLY A 106 7.28 -1.95 -18.59
N GLU A 107 8.33 -2.60 -19.09
CA GLU A 107 8.43 -4.07 -19.08
C GLU A 107 8.45 -4.64 -17.65
N ALA A 108 9.15 -3.99 -16.71
CA ALA A 108 9.13 -4.40 -15.31
C ALA A 108 7.73 -4.28 -14.70
N GLU A 109 6.98 -3.23 -15.01
CA GLU A 109 5.63 -3.01 -14.52
C GLU A 109 4.64 -4.06 -15.07
N ARG A 110 4.74 -4.41 -16.36
CA ARG A 110 3.94 -5.49 -16.97
C ARG A 110 4.22 -6.84 -16.30
N ILE A 111 5.48 -7.26 -16.25
CA ILE A 111 5.88 -8.54 -15.62
C ILE A 111 5.44 -8.58 -14.15
N THR A 112 5.55 -7.44 -13.45
CA THR A 112 5.09 -7.31 -12.06
C THR A 112 3.60 -7.61 -11.92
N SER A 113 2.77 -7.02 -12.78
CA SER A 113 1.33 -7.25 -12.75
C SER A 113 0.98 -8.71 -13.04
N GLU A 114 1.55 -9.30 -14.09
CA GLU A 114 1.30 -10.69 -14.49
C GLU A 114 1.69 -11.68 -13.38
N ASN A 115 2.88 -11.54 -12.81
CA ASN A 115 3.36 -12.43 -11.75
C ASN A 115 2.55 -12.28 -10.47
N LYS A 116 2.15 -11.04 -10.12
CA LYS A 116 1.31 -10.78 -8.95
C LYS A 116 -0.07 -11.40 -9.08
N ASP A 117 -0.68 -11.40 -10.26
CA ASP A 117 -2.01 -11.98 -10.46
C ASP A 117 -1.99 -13.51 -10.51
N LYS A 118 -0.95 -14.12 -11.11
CA LYS A 118 -0.72 -15.58 -11.04
C LYS A 118 -0.62 -16.07 -9.58
N LEU A 119 0.02 -15.28 -8.72
CA LEU A 119 0.19 -15.61 -7.29
C LEU A 119 -1.11 -15.53 -6.49
N LYS A 120 -1.98 -14.57 -6.81
CA LYS A 120 -3.28 -14.42 -6.12
C LYS A 120 -4.19 -15.63 -6.33
N GLN A 121 -4.11 -16.29 -7.49
CA GLN A 121 -5.00 -17.40 -7.85
C GLN A 121 -4.63 -18.73 -7.17
N LYS A 122 -3.33 -19.03 -6.97
CA LYS A 122 -2.89 -20.32 -6.41
C LYS A 122 -3.00 -20.41 -4.87
N ASN A 123 -2.96 -19.28 -4.15
CA ASN A 123 -2.68 -19.28 -2.71
C ASN A 123 -3.75 -18.54 -1.85
N ASP A 124 -5.04 -18.79 -2.13
CA ASP A 124 -6.19 -18.15 -1.47
C ASP A 124 -6.76 -18.99 -0.31
N THR A 125 -6.02 -19.05 0.81
CA THR A 125 -6.45 -19.80 2.01
C THR A 125 -7.38 -18.97 2.92
N PRO A 126 -8.21 -19.61 3.78
CA PRO A 126 -9.10 -18.89 4.69
C PRO A 126 -8.39 -17.89 5.62
N PHE A 127 -7.21 -18.26 6.13
CA PHE A 127 -6.38 -17.36 6.94
C PHE A 127 -5.92 -16.14 6.13
N LYS A 128 -5.44 -16.33 4.89
CA LYS A 128 -5.04 -15.24 4.01
C LYS A 128 -6.23 -14.34 3.62
N ARG A 129 -7.44 -14.89 3.48
CA ARG A 129 -8.66 -14.09 3.29
C ARG A 129 -8.95 -13.21 4.49
N ALA A 130 -8.83 -13.72 5.72
CA ALA A 130 -8.98 -12.91 6.93
C ALA A 130 -7.96 -11.77 7.00
N LEU A 131 -6.69 -12.03 6.64
CA LEU A 131 -5.67 -10.98 6.59
C LEU A 131 -5.93 -9.94 5.49
N LYS A 132 -6.44 -10.38 4.32
CA LYS A 132 -6.86 -9.47 3.24
C LYS A 132 -7.99 -8.54 3.70
N VAL A 133 -8.94 -9.02 4.49
CA VAL A 133 -10.01 -8.19 5.09
C VAL A 133 -9.40 -7.04 5.90
N ILE A 134 -8.44 -7.34 6.78
CA ILE A 134 -7.75 -6.29 7.56
C ILE A 134 -7.00 -5.34 6.62
N ALA A 135 -6.22 -5.85 5.66
CA ALA A 135 -5.47 -5.01 4.72
C ALA A 135 -6.37 -4.07 3.92
N SER A 136 -7.55 -4.53 3.49
CA SER A 136 -8.52 -3.73 2.73
C SER A 136 -9.02 -2.48 3.47
N ILE A 137 -8.95 -2.46 4.81
CA ILE A 137 -9.29 -1.27 5.61
C ILE A 137 -8.26 -0.15 5.40
N PHE A 138 -6.99 -0.50 5.22
CA PHE A 138 -5.87 0.44 5.13
C PHE A 138 -5.46 0.82 3.72
N VAL A 139 -5.74 -0.03 2.72
CA VAL A 139 -5.38 0.25 1.31
C VAL A 139 -5.85 1.64 0.83
N PRO A 140 -7.10 2.08 1.11
CA PRO A 140 -7.54 3.43 0.73
C PRO A 140 -6.76 4.57 1.39
N LEU A 141 -6.06 4.31 2.50
CA LEU A 141 -5.28 5.30 3.27
C LEU A 141 -3.83 5.41 2.82
N ILE A 142 -3.33 4.49 1.99
CA ILE A 142 -1.93 4.48 1.52
C ILE A 142 -1.53 5.85 0.91
N PRO A 143 -2.31 6.46 0.00
CA PRO A 143 -1.94 7.76 -0.57
C PRO A 143 -1.81 8.85 0.50
N ALA A 144 -2.68 8.82 1.51
CA ALA A 144 -2.64 9.77 2.61
C ALA A 144 -1.40 9.59 3.48
N PHE A 145 -1.03 8.34 3.82
CA PHE A 145 0.22 8.05 4.54
C PHE A 145 1.45 8.51 3.76
N VAL A 146 1.50 8.27 2.45
CA VAL A 146 2.60 8.74 1.60
C VAL A 146 2.69 10.27 1.62
N GLY A 147 1.57 10.97 1.42
CA GLY A 147 1.52 12.43 1.45
C GLY A 147 1.97 13.02 2.80
N ALA A 148 1.38 12.55 3.90
CA ALA A 148 1.71 13.01 5.25
C ALA A 148 3.15 12.64 5.65
N GLY A 149 3.64 11.48 5.23
CA GLY A 149 5.02 11.06 5.45
C GLY A 149 6.03 11.95 4.72
N ILE A 150 5.79 12.27 3.44
CA ILE A 150 6.68 13.18 2.68
C ILE A 150 6.66 14.59 3.28
N ILE A 151 5.47 15.11 3.60
CA ILE A 151 5.32 16.43 4.27
C ILE A 151 6.07 16.44 5.61
N GLY A 152 5.90 15.38 6.41
CA GLY A 152 6.61 15.20 7.67
C GLY A 152 8.13 15.14 7.48
N GLY A 153 8.60 14.46 6.44
CA GLY A 153 10.01 14.40 6.10
C GLY A 153 10.60 15.76 5.74
N ILE A 154 9.89 16.56 4.93
CA ILE A 154 10.28 17.93 4.62
C ILE A 154 10.30 18.79 5.89
N ALA A 155 9.28 18.67 6.74
CA ALA A 155 9.23 19.38 8.02
C ALA A 155 10.43 19.02 8.92
N SER A 156 10.78 17.74 9.02
CA SER A 156 11.95 17.28 9.78
C SER A 156 13.26 17.87 9.25
N ILE A 157 13.43 17.97 7.92
CA ILE A 157 14.63 18.58 7.33
C ILE A 157 14.70 20.06 7.71
N ILE A 158 13.60 20.81 7.58
CA ILE A 158 13.55 22.23 7.95
C ILE A 158 13.88 22.40 9.45
N GLN A 159 13.26 21.59 10.31
CA GLN A 159 13.53 21.62 11.75
C GLN A 159 15.01 21.35 12.06
N ASN A 160 15.61 20.35 11.40
CA ASN A 160 17.03 20.03 11.59
C ASN A 160 17.93 21.19 11.12
N MET A 161 17.62 21.84 10.00
CA MET A 161 18.39 22.98 9.51
C MET A 161 18.24 24.21 10.40
N LEU A 162 17.08 24.42 11.01
CA LEU A 162 16.86 25.44 12.04
C LEU A 162 17.71 25.15 13.28
N THR A 163 17.66 23.92 13.79
CA THR A 163 18.46 23.49 14.95
C THR A 163 19.97 23.59 14.68
N ALA A 164 20.41 23.32 13.46
CA ALA A 164 21.81 23.46 13.06
C ALA A 164 22.26 24.91 12.80
N GLY A 165 21.35 25.89 12.88
CA GLY A 165 21.62 27.29 12.56
C GLY A 165 21.84 27.59 11.08
N ALA A 166 21.55 26.63 10.19
CA ALA A 166 21.66 26.80 8.74
C ALA A 166 20.49 27.60 8.15
N LEU A 167 19.34 27.61 8.83
CA LEU A 167 18.19 28.46 8.52
C LEU A 167 17.95 29.43 9.68
N ALA A 168 17.61 30.68 9.33
CA ALA A 168 17.22 31.68 10.31
C ALA A 168 15.81 31.40 10.86
N PRO A 169 15.59 31.50 12.18
CA PRO A 169 14.26 31.46 12.78
C PRO A 169 13.31 32.54 12.23
N GLY A 170 12.01 32.38 12.45
CA GLY A 170 10.96 33.29 11.99
C GLY A 170 10.08 32.68 10.89
N MET A 171 10.31 33.05 9.63
CA MET A 171 9.49 32.52 8.51
C MET A 171 9.56 30.98 8.43
N TRP A 172 10.73 30.40 8.68
CA TRP A 172 10.93 28.96 8.63
C TRP A 172 10.24 28.20 9.76
N ASP A 173 10.09 28.79 10.95
CA ASP A 173 9.29 28.22 12.05
C ASP A 173 7.81 28.13 11.66
N ASN A 174 7.29 29.18 11.02
CA ASN A 174 5.91 29.19 10.53
C ASN A 174 5.70 28.16 9.41
N ILE A 175 6.65 28.03 8.48
CA ILE A 175 6.58 26.99 7.43
C ILE A 175 6.61 25.60 8.07
N PHE A 176 7.52 25.36 9.01
CA PHE A 176 7.59 24.09 9.75
C PHE A 176 6.26 23.79 10.45
N LEU A 177 5.70 24.76 11.18
CA LEU A 177 4.42 24.61 11.88
C LEU A 177 3.28 24.26 10.92
N VAL A 178 3.18 24.95 9.77
CA VAL A 178 2.16 24.66 8.75
C VAL A 178 2.29 23.23 8.23
N LEU A 179 3.52 22.78 7.91
CA LEU A 179 3.75 21.41 7.46
C LEU A 179 3.39 20.38 8.55
N LYS A 180 3.69 20.67 9.81
CA LYS A 180 3.28 19.83 10.95
C LYS A 180 1.77 19.78 11.13
N ILE A 181 1.05 20.89 10.94
CA ILE A 181 -0.42 20.91 10.96
C ILE A 181 -0.99 20.02 9.85
N LEU A 182 -0.47 20.12 8.63
CA LEU A 182 -0.88 19.27 7.50
C LEU A 182 -0.61 17.79 7.78
N GLN A 183 0.57 17.46 8.32
CA GLN A 183 0.92 16.09 8.71
C GLN A 183 -0.02 15.56 9.80
N ASN A 184 -0.26 16.35 10.86
CA ASN A 184 -1.07 15.95 12.00
C ASN A 184 -2.55 15.79 11.65
N GLY A 185 -3.03 16.49 10.62
CA GLY A 185 -4.40 16.32 10.12
C GLY A 185 -4.72 14.86 9.78
N LEU A 186 -3.79 14.13 9.15
CA LEU A 186 -4.00 12.70 8.88
C LEU A 186 -4.14 11.89 10.16
N PHE A 187 -3.18 12.03 11.08
CA PHE A 187 -3.12 11.20 12.29
C PHE A 187 -4.28 11.48 13.24
N PHE A 188 -4.74 12.72 13.32
CA PHE A 188 -5.88 13.10 14.15
C PHE A 188 -7.19 12.46 13.65
N TYR A 189 -7.42 12.43 12.33
CA TYR A 189 -8.64 11.84 11.76
C TYR A 189 -8.49 10.36 11.37
N LEU A 190 -7.35 9.75 11.70
CA LEU A 190 -6.99 8.42 11.24
C LEU A 190 -8.00 7.36 11.67
N ASN A 191 -8.38 7.34 12.95
CA ASN A 191 -9.36 6.38 13.46
C ASN A 191 -10.71 6.55 12.77
N ILE A 192 -11.15 7.78 12.48
CA ILE A 192 -12.43 8.04 11.82
C ILE A 192 -12.44 7.45 10.41
N TYR A 193 -11.41 7.70 9.60
CA TYR A 193 -11.33 7.10 8.27
C TYR A 193 -11.18 5.57 8.32
N ILE A 194 -10.46 5.04 9.31
CA ILE A 194 -10.39 3.58 9.54
C ILE A 194 -11.77 3.03 9.88
N GLY A 195 -12.55 3.71 10.71
CA GLY A 195 -13.91 3.31 11.06
C GLY A 195 -14.84 3.29 9.85
N ILE A 196 -14.76 4.31 8.99
CA ILE A 196 -15.49 4.37 7.71
C ILE A 196 -15.10 3.20 6.80
N ASN A 197 -13.81 2.97 6.61
CA ASN A 197 -13.32 1.88 5.75
C ASN A 197 -13.65 0.49 6.33
N ALA A 198 -13.55 0.32 7.64
CA ALA A 198 -13.93 -0.91 8.33
C ALA A 198 -15.43 -1.18 8.17
N ALA A 199 -16.27 -0.16 8.27
CA ALA A 199 -17.71 -0.31 8.05
C ALA A 199 -18.01 -0.73 6.61
N ARG A 200 -17.35 -0.12 5.62
CA ARG A 200 -17.44 -0.55 4.22
C ARG A 200 -17.04 -2.02 4.05
N VAL A 201 -15.93 -2.43 4.66
CA VAL A 201 -15.40 -3.81 4.57
C VAL A 201 -16.33 -4.82 5.26
N PHE A 202 -16.88 -4.49 6.43
CA PHE A 202 -17.77 -5.38 7.18
C PHE A 202 -19.23 -5.30 6.74
N GLY A 203 -19.59 -4.34 5.89
CA GLY A 203 -20.96 -4.11 5.41
C GLY A 203 -21.88 -3.47 6.46
N ALA A 204 -21.36 -2.50 7.22
CA ALA A 204 -22.11 -1.58 8.07
C ALA A 204 -22.28 -0.23 7.37
N THR A 205 -23.14 0.64 7.92
CA THR A 205 -23.25 2.02 7.44
C THR A 205 -21.95 2.79 7.71
N GLU A 206 -21.31 3.27 6.65
CA GLU A 206 -20.00 3.95 6.69
C GLU A 206 -19.94 5.13 7.66
N GLY A 207 -20.97 5.99 7.62
CA GLY A 207 -21.07 7.14 8.53
C GLY A 207 -21.11 6.73 10.00
N LEU A 208 -21.85 5.67 10.34
CA LEU A 208 -21.89 5.14 11.71
C LEU A 208 -20.54 4.56 12.14
N GLY A 209 -19.82 3.90 11.22
CA GLY A 209 -18.46 3.44 11.47
C GLY A 209 -17.51 4.58 11.84
N GLY A 210 -17.58 5.70 11.11
CA GLY A 210 -16.83 6.91 11.42
C GLY A 210 -17.20 7.51 12.78
N ILE A 211 -18.49 7.55 13.13
CA ILE A 211 -18.94 8.06 14.43
C ILE A 211 -18.48 7.14 15.58
N VAL A 212 -18.62 5.81 15.45
CA VAL A 212 -18.13 4.86 16.46
C VAL A 212 -16.63 4.99 16.68
N ALA A 213 -15.86 5.22 15.61
CA ALA A 213 -14.45 5.55 15.76
C ALA A 213 -14.23 6.90 16.46
N GLY A 214 -15.03 7.92 16.15
CA GLY A 214 -15.00 9.23 16.83
C GLY A 214 -15.29 9.16 18.33
N VAL A 215 -16.19 8.25 18.74
CA VAL A 215 -16.51 8.00 20.17
C VAL A 215 -15.28 7.61 20.97
N THR A 216 -14.29 6.96 20.35
CA THR A 216 -13.04 6.59 21.05
C THR A 216 -12.25 7.79 21.55
N TYR A 217 -12.43 8.97 20.95
CA TYR A 217 -11.80 10.20 21.40
C TYR A 217 -12.50 10.84 22.60
N LEU A 218 -13.62 10.27 23.07
CA LEU A 218 -14.37 10.73 24.23
C LEU A 218 -14.72 12.23 24.13
N THR A 219 -15.05 12.70 22.93
CA THR A 219 -15.38 14.10 22.67
C THR A 219 -16.58 14.51 23.53
N GLY A 220 -16.37 15.46 24.44
CA GLY A 220 -17.37 15.89 25.43
C GLY A 220 -17.11 15.41 26.86
N MET A 221 -16.12 14.54 27.07
CA MET A 221 -15.62 14.22 28.42
C MET A 221 -14.78 15.38 28.96
N LEU A 222 -15.08 15.83 30.16
CA LEU A 222 -14.32 16.88 30.84
C LEU A 222 -13.03 16.28 31.43
N PRO A 223 -11.85 16.92 31.24
CA PRO A 223 -10.59 16.42 31.80
C PRO A 223 -10.61 16.26 33.33
N GLU A 224 -11.42 17.05 34.03
CA GLU A 224 -11.53 17.05 35.49
C GLU A 224 -12.50 15.99 36.02
N ALA A 225 -13.30 15.38 35.14
CA ALA A 225 -14.28 14.34 35.48
C ALA A 225 -14.21 13.16 34.49
N PRO A 226 -13.06 12.45 34.44
CA PRO A 226 -12.89 11.33 33.55
C PRO A 226 -13.82 10.17 33.92
N LEU A 227 -14.26 9.42 32.91
CA LEU A 227 -14.99 8.18 33.14
C LEU A 227 -14.02 7.13 33.71
N PRO A 228 -14.44 6.34 34.71
CA PRO A 228 -13.60 5.28 35.25
C PRO A 228 -13.50 4.12 34.24
N ASN A 229 -12.29 3.62 34.07
CA ASN A 229 -12.01 2.34 33.46
C ASN A 229 -12.49 1.23 34.41
N ILE A 230 -13.56 0.53 34.01
CA ILE A 230 -14.23 -0.48 34.83
C ILE A 230 -13.37 -1.71 35.18
N PHE A 231 -12.25 -1.92 34.48
CA PHE A 231 -11.35 -3.05 34.73
C PHE A 231 -10.17 -2.70 35.62
N THR A 232 -9.64 -1.48 35.53
CA THR A 232 -8.45 -1.05 36.28
C THR A 232 -8.77 -0.13 37.45
N GLY A 233 -9.96 0.48 37.47
CA GLY A 233 -10.37 1.49 38.45
C GLY A 233 -9.73 2.87 38.25
N GLY A 234 -8.83 3.03 37.27
CA GLY A 234 -8.25 4.33 36.89
C GLY A 234 -9.07 5.04 35.82
N ASP A 235 -8.54 6.10 35.24
CA ASP A 235 -9.25 6.92 34.24
C ASP A 235 -9.22 6.30 32.83
N LEU A 236 -10.32 6.43 32.11
CA LEU A 236 -10.38 6.12 30.69
C LEU A 236 -9.69 7.23 29.88
N VAL A 237 -8.81 6.85 28.97
CA VAL A 237 -8.02 7.80 28.18
C VAL A 237 -8.64 7.97 26.79
N ALA A 238 -8.72 9.22 26.31
CA ALA A 238 -9.15 9.50 24.94
C ALA A 238 -8.23 8.82 23.93
N GLY A 239 -8.81 8.11 22.96
CA GLY A 239 -8.09 7.31 21.97
C GLY A 239 -7.58 5.95 22.49
N GLN A 240 -7.88 5.57 23.73
CA GLN A 240 -7.45 4.29 24.29
C GLN A 240 -7.96 3.10 23.46
N GLY A 241 -7.05 2.16 23.18
CA GLY A 241 -7.30 1.02 22.29
C GLY A 241 -7.02 1.31 20.81
N GLY A 242 -6.86 2.58 20.45
CA GLY A 242 -6.35 3.01 19.16
C GLY A 242 -7.08 2.39 17.98
N VAL A 243 -6.31 2.10 16.93
CA VAL A 243 -6.83 1.54 15.68
C VAL A 243 -7.45 0.15 15.87
N ILE A 244 -6.87 -0.66 16.76
CA ILE A 244 -7.33 -2.03 17.02
C ILE A 244 -8.73 -2.00 17.63
N GLY A 245 -8.95 -1.15 18.63
CA GLY A 245 -10.26 -0.95 19.26
C GLY A 245 -11.32 -0.49 18.26
N VAL A 246 -10.97 0.45 17.37
CA VAL A 246 -11.88 0.94 16.31
C VAL A 246 -12.34 -0.20 15.40
N ILE A 247 -11.42 -1.05 14.93
CA ILE A 247 -11.77 -2.16 14.04
C ILE A 247 -12.73 -3.14 14.73
N ILE A 248 -12.47 -3.46 16.01
CA ILE A 248 -13.34 -4.34 16.81
C ILE A 248 -14.72 -3.71 17.02
N ALA A 249 -14.77 -2.41 17.34
CA ALA A 249 -16.01 -1.68 17.55
C ALA A 249 -16.88 -1.62 16.28
N VAL A 250 -16.26 -1.38 15.12
CA VAL A 250 -16.99 -1.33 13.85
C VAL A 250 -17.39 -2.72 13.35
N TYR A 251 -16.62 -3.76 13.67
CA TYR A 251 -17.07 -5.14 13.46
C TYR A 251 -18.32 -5.44 14.28
N LEU A 252 -18.34 -5.07 15.56
CA LEU A 252 -19.53 -5.19 16.41
C LEU A 252 -20.71 -4.37 15.86
N LEU A 253 -20.46 -3.15 15.38
CA LEU A 253 -21.46 -2.33 14.71
C LEU A 253 -22.12 -3.08 13.55
N ALA A 254 -21.32 -3.72 12.69
CA ALA A 254 -21.84 -4.49 11.56
C ALA A 254 -22.72 -5.66 12.00
N LEU A 255 -22.37 -6.34 13.11
CA LEU A 255 -23.18 -7.42 13.65
C LEU A 255 -24.52 -6.90 14.21
N VAL A 256 -24.47 -5.84 15.03
CA VAL A 256 -25.65 -5.26 15.67
C VAL A 256 -26.60 -4.66 14.62
N GLU A 257 -26.07 -3.86 13.70
CA GLU A 257 -26.87 -3.20 12.65
C GLU A 257 -27.57 -4.23 11.75
N LYS A 258 -26.86 -5.24 11.26
CA LYS A 258 -27.45 -6.29 10.42
C LYS A 258 -28.48 -7.13 11.15
N ASN A 259 -28.32 -7.31 12.46
CA ASN A 259 -29.30 -8.06 13.25
C ASN A 259 -30.55 -7.23 13.50
N LEU A 260 -30.40 -5.95 13.85
CA LEU A 260 -31.52 -5.02 14.07
C LEU A 260 -32.41 -4.87 12.84
N ARG A 261 -31.81 -4.77 11.63
CA ARG A 261 -32.53 -4.72 10.34
C ARG A 261 -33.43 -5.93 10.08
N LYS A 262 -33.25 -7.07 10.77
CA LYS A 262 -34.13 -8.25 10.63
C LYS A 262 -35.40 -8.14 11.47
N PHE A 263 -35.38 -7.33 12.53
CA PHE A 263 -36.47 -7.23 13.49
C PHE A 263 -37.25 -5.91 13.38
N ILE A 264 -36.59 -4.86 12.91
CA ILE A 264 -37.17 -3.52 12.82
C ILE A 264 -37.95 -3.39 11.50
N PRO A 265 -39.22 -2.95 11.52
CA PRO A 265 -39.99 -2.70 10.31
C PRO A 265 -39.36 -1.61 9.43
N ASP A 266 -39.39 -1.79 8.10
CA ASP A 266 -38.81 -0.87 7.11
C ASP A 266 -39.24 0.59 7.30
N ALA A 267 -40.48 0.82 7.73
CA ALA A 267 -41.04 2.17 7.93
C ALA A 267 -40.30 3.00 8.99
N ILE A 268 -39.65 2.36 9.96
CA ILE A 268 -38.93 3.02 11.06
C ILE A 268 -37.43 2.70 11.09
N ASP A 269 -36.96 1.80 10.22
CA ASP A 269 -35.57 1.33 10.18
C ASP A 269 -34.54 2.47 10.06
N ILE A 270 -34.82 3.46 9.21
CA ILE A 270 -33.95 4.62 8.97
C ILE A 270 -33.68 5.44 10.24
N ILE A 271 -34.56 5.37 11.24
CA ILE A 271 -34.42 6.06 12.53
C ILE A 271 -33.91 5.08 13.59
N VAL A 272 -34.64 3.99 13.79
CA VAL A 272 -34.45 3.12 14.96
C VAL A 272 -33.16 2.32 14.87
N THR A 273 -32.82 1.77 13.70
CA THR A 273 -31.62 0.94 13.54
C THR A 273 -30.36 1.75 13.84
N PRO A 274 -30.10 2.92 13.20
CA PRO A 274 -28.93 3.73 13.52
C PRO A 274 -28.88 4.18 14.98
N THR A 275 -30.02 4.58 15.57
CA THR A 275 -30.06 5.03 16.97
C THR A 275 -29.67 3.92 17.95
N ILE A 276 -30.26 2.73 17.82
CA ILE A 276 -29.95 1.62 18.72
C ILE A 276 -28.52 1.13 18.48
N SER A 277 -28.10 0.99 17.22
CA SER A 277 -26.74 0.62 16.88
C SER A 277 -25.72 1.56 17.52
N LEU A 278 -25.89 2.88 17.38
CA LEU A 278 -24.97 3.85 17.95
C LEU A 278 -24.97 3.81 19.48
N LEU A 279 -26.14 3.75 20.11
CA LEU A 279 -26.27 3.74 21.57
C LEU A 279 -25.59 2.50 22.17
N VAL A 280 -25.95 1.31 21.67
CA VAL A 280 -25.43 0.03 22.18
C VAL A 280 -23.94 -0.10 21.89
N VAL A 281 -23.53 0.10 20.64
CA VAL A 281 -22.13 -0.07 20.25
C VAL A 281 -21.26 1.02 20.87
N GLY A 282 -21.74 2.26 20.96
CA GLY A 282 -21.03 3.36 21.62
C GLY A 282 -20.77 3.09 23.10
N MET A 283 -21.78 2.65 23.85
CA MET A 283 -21.60 2.26 25.27
C MET A 283 -20.63 1.10 25.42
N ILE A 284 -20.78 0.05 24.61
CA ILE A 284 -19.83 -1.10 24.63
C ILE A 284 -18.43 -0.64 24.25
N THR A 285 -18.30 0.30 23.32
CA THR A 285 -17.00 0.83 22.88
C THR A 285 -16.29 1.53 24.03
N ILE A 286 -16.97 2.46 24.71
CA ILE A 286 -16.40 3.23 25.83
C ILE A 286 -16.02 2.31 27.00
N PHE A 287 -16.95 1.49 27.47
CA PHE A 287 -16.77 0.78 28.74
C PHE A 287 -16.06 -0.57 28.61
N PHE A 288 -16.10 -1.21 27.43
CA PHE A 288 -15.51 -2.54 27.25
C PHE A 288 -14.38 -2.52 26.21
N ILE A 289 -14.65 -2.05 24.99
CA ILE A 289 -13.68 -2.19 23.89
C ILE A 289 -12.45 -1.32 24.14
N MET A 290 -12.61 -0.05 24.54
CA MET A 290 -11.49 0.85 24.79
C MET A 290 -10.54 0.30 25.88
N PRO A 291 -11.02 -0.12 27.08
CA PRO A 291 -10.15 -0.75 28.07
C PRO A 291 -9.44 -2.02 27.59
N ILE A 292 -10.19 -2.95 26.97
CA ILE A 292 -9.66 -4.25 26.54
C ILE A 292 -8.66 -4.06 25.40
N ALA A 293 -9.02 -3.29 24.38
CA ALA A 293 -8.13 -2.98 23.27
C ALA A 293 -6.93 -2.17 23.74
N GLY A 294 -7.11 -1.24 24.70
CA GLY A 294 -6.00 -0.50 25.29
C GLY A 294 -4.98 -1.42 25.95
N PHE A 295 -5.46 -2.37 26.77
CA PHE A 295 -4.59 -3.38 27.37
C PHE A 295 -3.86 -4.23 26.31
N ILE A 296 -4.56 -4.67 25.27
CA ILE A 296 -3.97 -5.42 24.15
C ILE A 296 -2.90 -4.59 23.44
N SER A 297 -3.19 -3.34 23.09
CA SER A 297 -2.27 -2.42 22.42
C SER A 297 -1.01 -2.16 23.24
N THR A 298 -1.15 -1.79 24.52
CA THR A 298 0.00 -1.53 25.40
C THR A 298 0.84 -2.79 25.59
N SER A 299 0.20 -3.95 25.77
CA SER A 299 0.91 -5.23 25.91
C SER A 299 1.64 -5.62 24.62
N LEU A 300 1.04 -5.40 23.45
CA LEU A 300 1.64 -5.65 22.16
C LEU A 300 2.88 -4.77 21.94
N VAL A 301 2.76 -3.46 22.16
CA VAL A 301 3.89 -2.53 22.05
C VAL A 301 4.99 -2.90 23.04
N GLY A 302 4.64 -3.22 24.28
CA GLY A 302 5.57 -3.69 25.30
C GLY A 302 6.31 -4.97 24.90
N ALA A 303 5.58 -5.97 24.39
CA ALA A 303 6.15 -7.23 23.92
C ALA A 303 7.10 -7.03 22.74
N LEU A 304 6.73 -6.20 21.76
CA LEU A 304 7.59 -5.88 20.62
C LEU A 304 8.87 -5.17 21.07
N ASN A 305 8.75 -4.19 21.95
CA ASN A 305 9.91 -3.50 22.51
C ASN A 305 10.81 -4.46 23.30
N TRP A 306 10.23 -5.37 24.09
CA TRP A 306 10.98 -6.39 24.82
C TRP A 306 11.70 -7.36 23.89
N ILE A 307 11.04 -7.87 22.85
CA ILE A 307 11.65 -8.75 21.83
C ILE A 307 12.84 -8.05 21.17
N LEU A 308 12.69 -6.77 20.82
CA LEU A 308 13.76 -5.99 20.19
C LEU A 308 14.91 -5.68 21.16
N GLN A 309 14.62 -5.39 22.43
CA GLN A 309 15.64 -5.12 23.44
C GLN A 309 16.44 -6.38 23.80
N VAL A 310 15.77 -7.52 24.02
CA VAL A 310 16.42 -8.78 24.39
C VAL A 310 17.06 -9.44 23.18
N GLY A 311 16.34 -9.48 22.07
CA GLY A 311 16.79 -10.16 20.85
C GLY A 311 17.80 -9.36 20.04
N GLY A 312 17.85 -8.03 20.20
CA GLY A 312 18.83 -7.14 19.58
C GLY A 312 19.06 -7.46 18.10
N ALA A 313 20.33 -7.74 17.76
CA ALA A 313 20.74 -8.09 16.40
C ALA A 313 20.02 -9.32 15.84
N PHE A 314 19.75 -10.33 16.67
CA PHE A 314 19.10 -11.56 16.21
C PHE A 314 17.63 -11.32 15.85
N ALA A 315 16.89 -10.62 16.71
CA ALA A 315 15.51 -10.23 16.40
C ALA A 315 15.46 -9.35 15.14
N GLY A 316 16.36 -8.38 15.03
CA GLY A 316 16.51 -7.54 13.85
C GLY A 316 16.78 -8.35 12.58
N PHE A 317 17.63 -9.38 12.64
CA PHE A 317 17.91 -10.27 11.53
C PHE A 317 16.67 -11.01 11.06
N ILE A 318 15.96 -11.66 11.97
CA ILE A 318 14.77 -12.45 11.65
C ILE A 318 13.67 -11.55 11.04
N LEU A 319 13.43 -10.39 11.65
CA LEU A 319 12.43 -9.43 11.15
C LEU A 319 12.81 -8.92 9.76
N GLY A 320 14.06 -8.49 9.54
CA GLY A 320 14.54 -8.02 8.24
C GLY A 320 14.52 -9.11 7.16
N ALA A 321 14.82 -10.36 7.52
CA ALA A 321 14.84 -11.47 6.58
C ALA A 321 13.45 -11.98 6.19
N THR A 322 12.49 -11.95 7.11
CA THR A 322 11.15 -12.51 6.88
C THR A 322 10.14 -11.51 6.33
N PHE A 323 10.45 -10.21 6.38
CA PHE A 323 9.50 -9.19 5.92
C PHE A 323 9.30 -9.20 4.40
N LEU A 324 10.32 -9.52 3.61
CA LEU A 324 10.17 -9.53 2.14
C LEU A 324 9.13 -10.55 1.63
N PRO A 325 9.09 -11.81 2.11
CA PRO A 325 7.98 -12.72 1.88
C PRO A 325 6.61 -12.14 2.23
N LEU A 326 6.52 -11.41 3.36
CA LEU A 326 5.27 -10.77 3.78
C LEU A 326 4.84 -9.66 2.81
N VAL A 327 5.80 -8.90 2.27
CA VAL A 327 5.57 -7.88 1.23
C VAL A 327 5.05 -8.51 -0.06
N MET A 328 5.64 -9.65 -0.46
CA MET A 328 5.19 -10.40 -1.63
C MET A 328 3.73 -10.85 -1.52
N PHE A 329 3.24 -11.25 -0.35
CA PHE A 329 1.82 -11.60 -0.21
C PHE A 329 0.90 -10.38 0.00
N GLY A 330 1.44 -9.16 0.05
CA GLY A 330 0.69 -7.95 0.42
C GLY A 330 0.26 -7.93 1.90
N LEU A 331 0.66 -8.95 2.67
CA LEU A 331 0.27 -9.13 4.06
C LEU A 331 0.98 -8.15 4.99
N HIS A 332 2.02 -7.47 4.54
CA HIS A 332 2.76 -6.46 5.32
C HIS A 332 1.85 -5.32 5.80
N GLN A 333 0.75 -5.05 5.11
CA GLN A 333 -0.26 -4.06 5.51
C GLN A 333 -0.96 -4.42 6.83
N ILE A 334 -0.86 -5.67 7.29
CA ILE A 334 -1.31 -6.07 8.64
C ILE A 334 -0.54 -5.36 9.76
N LEU A 335 0.70 -4.92 9.49
CA LEU A 335 1.53 -4.24 10.47
C LEU A 335 1.24 -2.74 10.54
N THR A 336 0.47 -2.19 9.61
CA THR A 336 0.07 -0.78 9.61
C THR A 336 -0.60 -0.36 10.93
N PRO A 337 -1.62 -1.08 11.46
CA PRO A 337 -2.16 -0.81 12.80
C PRO A 337 -1.10 -0.80 13.90
N ILE A 338 -0.15 -1.74 13.85
CA ILE A 338 0.90 -1.87 14.86
C ILE A 338 1.84 -0.67 14.83
N HIS A 339 2.25 -0.23 13.63
CA HIS A 339 3.08 0.97 13.47
C HIS A 339 2.37 2.22 13.97
N ILE A 340 1.07 2.37 13.67
CA ILE A 340 0.27 3.51 14.16
C ILE A 340 0.22 3.48 15.68
N GLU A 341 -0.05 2.31 16.27
CA GLU A 341 -0.11 2.16 17.72
C GLU A 341 1.23 2.47 18.40
N MET A 342 2.34 2.01 17.83
CA MET A 342 3.68 2.34 18.34
C MET A 342 3.98 3.84 18.26
N ILE A 343 3.64 4.50 17.14
CA ILE A 343 3.80 5.94 16.99
C ILE A 343 2.93 6.69 18.00
N ALA A 344 1.68 6.29 18.18
CA ALA A 344 0.78 6.91 19.16
C ALA A 344 1.29 6.74 20.60
N ALA A 345 1.78 5.56 20.95
CA ALA A 345 2.23 5.25 22.30
C ALA A 345 3.63 5.80 22.64
N THR A 346 4.54 5.88 21.66
CA THR A 346 5.97 6.17 21.91
C THR A 346 6.56 7.29 21.04
N GLY A 347 5.76 7.91 20.18
CA GLY A 347 6.18 8.94 19.22
C GLY A 347 6.89 8.40 17.98
N LYS A 348 7.26 7.11 17.95
CA LYS A 348 7.96 6.48 16.83
C LYS A 348 7.68 4.98 16.73
N THR A 349 7.87 4.41 15.55
CA THR A 349 7.88 2.96 15.34
C THR A 349 9.31 2.49 15.09
N VAL A 350 9.89 1.77 16.05
CA VAL A 350 11.23 1.14 15.89
C VAL A 350 11.20 -0.10 15.00
N LEU A 351 10.00 -0.64 14.78
CA LEU A 351 9.80 -1.82 13.93
C LEU A 351 9.96 -1.47 12.45
N LEU A 352 9.44 -0.33 12.00
CA LEU A 352 9.42 0.04 10.58
C LEU A 352 10.83 0.15 9.96
N PRO A 353 11.83 0.82 10.57
CA PRO A 353 13.18 0.88 10.03
C PRO A 353 13.85 -0.49 9.87
N ILE A 354 13.64 -1.42 10.82
CA ILE A 354 14.17 -2.78 10.75
C ILE A 354 13.55 -3.52 9.56
N LEU A 355 12.22 -3.47 9.43
CA LEU A 355 11.49 -4.13 8.34
C LEU A 355 11.85 -3.54 6.97
N ALA A 356 12.10 -2.22 6.89
CA ALA A 356 12.51 -1.55 5.66
C ALA A 356 13.81 -2.12 5.06
N MET A 357 14.64 -2.79 5.86
CA MET A 357 15.88 -3.43 5.40
C MET A 357 15.63 -4.56 4.40
N ALA A 358 14.45 -5.18 4.43
CA ALA A 358 14.04 -6.17 3.44
C ALA A 358 14.07 -5.63 1.99
N GLY A 359 13.56 -4.41 1.79
CA GLY A 359 13.64 -3.72 0.49
C GLY A 359 15.07 -3.35 0.13
N ALA A 360 15.92 -3.09 1.13
CA ALA A 360 17.32 -2.78 0.92
C ALA A 360 18.13 -4.01 0.46
N GLY A 361 17.86 -5.18 1.03
CA GLY A 361 18.41 -6.45 0.56
C GLY A 361 18.08 -6.73 -0.92
N GLN A 362 16.87 -6.37 -1.36
CA GLN A 362 16.46 -6.45 -2.77
C GLN A 362 17.28 -5.55 -3.69
N VAL A 363 17.54 -4.31 -3.26
CA VAL A 363 18.39 -3.37 -4.01
C VAL A 363 19.80 -3.96 -4.18
N GLY A 364 20.39 -4.48 -3.10
CA GLY A 364 21.68 -5.17 -3.15
C GLY A 364 21.71 -6.35 -4.12
N ALA A 365 20.71 -7.23 -4.04
CA ALA A 365 20.57 -8.37 -4.93
C ALA A 365 20.43 -7.96 -6.41
N ALA A 366 19.67 -6.91 -6.67
CA ALA A 366 19.49 -6.36 -8.02
C ALA A 366 20.79 -5.77 -8.59
N PHE A 367 21.61 -5.09 -7.78
CA PHE A 367 22.94 -4.66 -8.20
C PHE A 367 23.86 -5.85 -8.55
N ALA A 368 23.82 -6.93 -7.76
CA ALA A 368 24.61 -8.14 -8.04
C ALA A 368 24.19 -8.80 -9.36
N LEU A 369 22.88 -8.94 -9.59
CA LEU A 369 22.32 -9.44 -10.83
C LEU A 369 22.70 -8.56 -12.02
N TRP A 370 22.59 -7.23 -11.88
CA TRP A 370 22.97 -6.29 -12.93
C TRP A 370 24.45 -6.42 -13.32
N MET A 371 25.33 -6.61 -12.33
CA MET A 371 26.76 -6.74 -12.58
C MET A 371 27.14 -8.07 -13.24
N LYS A 372 26.53 -9.18 -12.82
CA LYS A 372 26.95 -10.52 -13.26
C LYS A 372 26.15 -11.04 -14.47
N CYS A 373 24.93 -10.54 -14.70
CA CYS A 373 24.07 -10.91 -15.83
C CYS A 373 24.11 -9.89 -16.99
N ARG A 374 25.19 -9.10 -17.14
CA ARG A 374 25.33 -8.04 -18.17
C ARG A 374 25.08 -8.49 -19.63
N ARG A 375 25.21 -9.80 -19.89
CA ARG A 375 24.97 -10.42 -21.20
C ARG A 375 23.47 -10.64 -21.47
N ASN A 376 22.66 -10.83 -20.44
CA ASN A 376 21.20 -10.88 -20.56
C ASN A 376 20.65 -9.44 -20.60
N LYS A 377 20.44 -8.92 -21.81
CA LYS A 377 19.99 -7.54 -22.04
C LYS A 377 18.57 -7.31 -21.54
N GLN A 378 17.68 -8.29 -21.67
CA GLN A 378 16.31 -8.19 -21.16
C GLN A 378 16.31 -8.01 -19.64
N LEU A 379 16.94 -8.92 -18.90
CA LEU A 379 17.05 -8.84 -17.43
C LEU A 379 17.76 -7.55 -16.99
N THR A 380 18.85 -7.17 -17.68
CA THR A 380 19.57 -5.93 -17.39
C THR A 380 18.69 -4.69 -17.56
N ASN A 381 17.86 -4.64 -18.62
CA ASN A 381 16.96 -3.52 -18.86
C ASN A 381 15.85 -3.45 -17.80
N ILE A 382 15.24 -4.60 -17.45
CA ILE A 382 14.25 -4.69 -16.36
C ILE A 382 14.83 -4.20 -15.04
N ILE A 383 16.05 -4.62 -14.69
CA ILE A 383 16.73 -4.17 -13.48
C ILE A 383 16.95 -2.65 -13.52
N LYS A 384 17.47 -2.10 -14.62
CA LYS A 384 17.66 -0.64 -14.77
C LYS A 384 16.37 0.15 -14.62
N GLY A 385 15.25 -0.39 -15.07
CA GLY A 385 13.92 0.22 -14.90
C GLY A 385 13.37 0.15 -13.49
N SER A 386 13.66 -0.93 -12.77
CA SER A 386 13.10 -1.22 -11.43
C SER A 386 13.94 -0.65 -10.29
N LEU A 387 15.27 -0.61 -10.46
CA LEU A 387 16.22 -0.29 -9.41
C LEU A 387 16.06 1.13 -8.82
N PRO A 388 15.85 2.20 -9.62
CA PRO A 388 15.66 3.55 -9.06
C PRO A 388 14.45 3.63 -8.12
N VAL A 389 13.35 2.99 -8.49
CA VAL A 389 12.11 2.99 -7.70
C VAL A 389 12.27 2.11 -6.45
N GLY A 390 13.02 1.01 -6.57
CA GLY A 390 13.41 0.16 -5.44
C GLY A 390 14.27 0.87 -4.40
N ILE A 391 15.22 1.71 -4.82
CA ILE A 391 16.04 2.55 -3.92
C ILE A 391 15.15 3.53 -3.12
N LEU A 392 14.09 4.03 -3.76
CA LEU A 392 13.08 4.90 -3.13
C LEU A 392 12.05 4.14 -2.28
N GLY A 393 12.23 2.83 -2.08
CA GLY A 393 11.39 2.03 -1.20
C GLY A 393 10.17 1.39 -1.86
N ILE A 394 9.99 1.50 -3.17
CA ILE A 394 8.94 0.80 -3.92
C ILE A 394 9.55 -0.49 -4.47
N GLY A 395 9.41 -1.56 -3.68
CA GLY A 395 10.11 -2.83 -3.91
C GLY A 395 9.41 -3.78 -4.89
N GLU A 396 8.12 -3.57 -5.19
CA GLU A 396 7.34 -4.51 -6.00
C GLU A 396 7.96 -4.81 -7.37
N PRO A 397 8.44 -3.81 -8.15
CA PRO A 397 9.11 -4.10 -9.43
C PRO A 397 10.32 -5.03 -9.27
N LEU A 398 11.14 -4.84 -8.22
CA LEU A 398 12.30 -5.71 -7.96
C LEU A 398 11.91 -7.12 -7.50
N ILE A 399 10.85 -7.25 -6.68
CA ILE A 399 10.38 -8.55 -6.23
C ILE A 399 9.86 -9.34 -7.43
N TYR A 400 8.85 -8.82 -8.12
CA TYR A 400 8.08 -9.61 -9.08
C TYR A 400 8.70 -9.69 -10.47
N ALA A 401 9.46 -8.68 -10.90
CA ALA A 401 10.09 -8.70 -12.22
C ALA A 401 11.55 -9.19 -12.21
N VAL A 402 12.21 -9.23 -11.05
CA VAL A 402 13.63 -9.56 -10.97
C VAL A 402 13.90 -10.76 -10.05
N THR A 403 13.72 -10.62 -8.74
CA THR A 403 14.29 -11.61 -7.81
C THR A 403 13.45 -12.86 -7.63
N LEU A 404 12.12 -12.72 -7.55
CA LEU A 404 11.20 -13.84 -7.32
C LEU A 404 11.16 -14.84 -8.49
N PRO A 405 11.09 -14.42 -9.78
CA PRO A 405 11.13 -15.34 -10.91
C PRO A 405 12.43 -16.15 -10.95
N LEU A 406 13.54 -15.59 -10.45
CA LEU A 406 14.85 -16.24 -10.41
C LEU A 406 15.05 -17.15 -9.19
N GLY A 407 14.15 -17.07 -8.21
CA GLY A 407 14.14 -17.91 -7.01
C GLY A 407 15.24 -17.63 -6.01
N ARG A 408 16.47 -18.07 -6.31
CA ARG A 408 17.63 -17.90 -5.41
C ARG A 408 17.95 -16.45 -5.06
N PRO A 409 17.89 -15.47 -6.00
CA PRO A 409 18.13 -14.08 -5.65
C PRO A 409 17.12 -13.50 -4.66
N PHE A 410 15.89 -14.02 -4.63
CA PHE A 410 14.88 -13.62 -3.66
C PHE A 410 15.29 -14.02 -2.24
N VAL A 411 15.75 -15.26 -2.05
CA VAL A 411 16.21 -15.76 -0.75
C VAL A 411 17.46 -15.01 -0.29
N THR A 412 18.44 -14.79 -1.16
CA THR A 412 19.66 -14.04 -0.79
C THR A 412 19.37 -12.56 -0.50
N ALA A 413 18.37 -11.96 -1.17
CA ALA A 413 17.88 -10.64 -0.82
C ALA A 413 17.23 -10.59 0.56
N CYS A 414 16.44 -11.62 0.93
CA CYS A 414 15.89 -11.75 2.28
C CYS A 414 17.02 -11.74 3.32
N LEU A 415 18.02 -12.60 3.15
CA LEU A 415 19.16 -12.67 4.06
C LEU A 415 19.94 -11.35 4.10
N GLY A 416 20.09 -10.65 2.97
CA GLY A 416 20.63 -9.30 2.91
C GLY A 416 19.84 -8.30 3.76
N GLY A 417 18.50 -8.34 3.66
CA GLY A 417 17.63 -7.54 4.52
C GLY A 417 17.74 -7.91 6.00
N GLY A 418 17.95 -9.19 6.30
CA GLY A 418 18.29 -9.65 7.64
C GLY A 418 19.59 -9.02 8.16
N ILE A 419 20.64 -8.92 7.35
CA ILE A 419 21.90 -8.30 7.78
C ILE A 419 21.68 -6.83 8.18
N GLY A 420 20.98 -6.03 7.36
CA GLY A 420 20.68 -4.65 7.73
C GLY A 420 19.75 -4.56 8.95
N GLY A 421 18.77 -5.45 9.04
CA GLY A 421 17.88 -5.54 10.21
C GLY A 421 18.65 -5.86 11.48
N ALA A 422 19.64 -6.75 11.42
CA ALA A 422 20.52 -7.10 12.53
C ALA A 422 21.36 -5.91 12.99
N VAL A 423 21.88 -5.11 12.06
CA VAL A 423 22.62 -3.89 12.37
C VAL A 423 21.73 -2.90 13.13
N LEU A 424 20.51 -2.65 12.64
CA LEU A 424 19.59 -1.74 13.33
C LEU A 424 19.12 -2.30 14.69
N GLY A 425 18.89 -3.61 14.77
CA GLY A 425 18.57 -4.29 16.02
C GLY A 425 19.71 -4.24 17.04
N ALA A 426 20.96 -4.30 16.59
CA ALA A 426 22.15 -4.16 17.43
C ALA A 426 22.34 -2.73 17.96
N ILE A 427 22.11 -1.72 17.11
CA ILE A 427 22.21 -0.30 17.50
C ILE A 427 21.08 0.05 18.48
N GLY A 428 19.86 -0.43 18.21
CA GLY A 428 18.69 -0.19 19.04
C GLY A 428 18.10 1.21 18.89
N GLY A 429 16.79 1.33 19.15
CA GLY A 429 16.08 2.61 19.27
C GLY A 429 15.81 3.38 17.97
N VAL A 430 16.38 2.96 16.83
CA VAL A 430 16.16 3.59 15.50
C VAL A 430 14.70 3.45 15.10
N GLY A 431 13.95 4.56 15.14
CA GLY A 431 12.51 4.58 14.86
C GLY A 431 12.09 5.65 13.87
N ALA A 432 10.94 5.44 13.22
CA ALA A 432 10.34 6.41 12.31
C ALA A 432 9.12 7.10 12.95
N THR A 433 8.97 8.40 12.69
CA THR A 433 7.87 9.24 13.23
C THR A 433 6.56 9.13 12.45
N ALA A 434 6.61 8.55 11.25
CA ALA A 434 5.45 8.33 10.40
C ALA A 434 5.65 7.07 9.55
N ILE A 435 4.54 6.53 9.05
CA ILE A 435 4.56 5.49 8.02
C ILE A 435 4.79 6.18 6.67
N GLY A 436 5.79 5.70 5.92
CA GLY A 436 6.12 6.24 4.61
C GLY A 436 6.79 5.18 3.73
N PRO A 437 7.18 5.55 2.50
CA PRO A 437 7.96 4.66 1.64
C PRO A 437 9.26 4.22 2.34
N SER A 438 9.65 2.96 2.14
CA SER A 438 10.88 2.40 2.71
C SER A 438 12.15 2.94 2.01
N GLY A 439 13.30 2.29 2.19
CA GLY A 439 14.52 2.63 1.46
C GLY A 439 15.05 4.02 1.83
N VAL A 440 15.62 4.73 0.85
CA VAL A 440 16.19 6.07 1.06
C VAL A 440 15.11 7.09 1.45
N ALA A 441 13.88 6.90 0.98
CA ALA A 441 12.77 7.80 1.25
C ALA A 441 12.34 7.83 2.73
N LEU A 442 12.74 6.84 3.53
CA LEU A 442 12.45 6.81 4.97
C LEU A 442 13.41 7.68 5.80
N ILE A 443 14.58 8.06 5.26
CA ILE A 443 15.62 8.83 5.98
C ILE A 443 15.05 10.08 6.68
N PRO A 444 14.25 10.94 6.02
CA PRO A 444 13.75 12.17 6.65
C PRO A 444 12.75 11.93 7.79
N LEU A 445 12.20 10.72 7.91
CA LEU A 445 11.22 10.35 8.93
C LEU A 445 11.86 9.72 10.17
N ILE A 446 13.17 9.43 10.14
CA ILE A 446 13.86 8.83 11.27
C ILE A 446 13.93 9.84 12.43
N ALA A 447 13.43 9.41 13.59
CA ALA A 447 13.34 10.20 14.80
C ALA A 447 14.71 10.47 15.43
N ASP A 448 14.74 11.47 16.31
CA ASP A 448 15.83 11.73 17.27
C ASP A 448 17.23 11.87 16.64
N GLY A 449 17.30 12.31 15.38
CA GLY A 449 18.56 12.45 14.66
C GLY A 449 19.27 11.13 14.35
N GLN A 450 18.61 9.98 14.50
CA GLN A 450 19.21 8.65 14.29
C GLN A 450 19.28 8.23 12.82
N TRP A 451 19.07 9.16 11.89
CA TRP A 451 19.17 8.90 10.45
C TRP A 451 20.56 8.34 10.02
N PRO A 452 21.71 8.66 10.66
CA PRO A 452 22.97 8.02 10.29
C PRO A 452 22.98 6.52 10.61
N ALA A 453 22.42 6.13 11.76
CA ALA A 453 22.28 4.73 12.14
C ALA A 453 21.40 3.96 11.13
N TYR A 454 20.30 4.57 10.69
CA TYR A 454 19.46 4.03 9.63
C TYR A 454 20.24 3.82 8.33
N ILE A 455 21.07 4.79 7.91
CA ILE A 455 21.92 4.65 6.70
C ILE A 455 22.92 3.50 6.85
N ILE A 456 23.52 3.32 8.03
CA ILE A 456 24.46 2.20 8.26
C ILE A 456 23.73 0.87 8.06
N GLY A 457 22.52 0.70 8.61
CA GLY A 457 21.69 -0.47 8.37
C GLY A 457 21.34 -0.66 6.89
N LEU A 458 20.94 0.43 6.21
CA LEU A 458 20.58 0.43 4.79
C LEU A 458 21.75 -0.04 3.91
N VAL A 459 22.94 0.52 4.13
CA VAL A 459 24.18 0.15 3.43
C VAL A 459 24.57 -1.29 3.75
N ALA A 460 24.46 -1.73 5.00
CA ALA A 460 24.72 -3.11 5.38
C ALA A 460 23.78 -4.09 4.66
N ALA A 461 22.50 -3.76 4.52
CA ALA A 461 21.55 -4.57 3.74
C ALA A 461 21.88 -4.58 2.24
N TYR A 462 22.27 -3.44 1.67
CA TYR A 462 22.71 -3.38 0.26
C TYR A 462 23.94 -4.26 0.03
N ILE A 463 24.95 -4.15 0.89
CA ILE A 463 26.17 -4.95 0.81
C ILE A 463 25.87 -6.44 1.03
N GLY A 464 25.10 -6.77 2.06
CA GLY A 464 24.71 -8.14 2.37
C GLY A 464 23.92 -8.80 1.23
N GLY A 465 22.90 -8.10 0.72
CA GLY A 465 22.12 -8.55 -0.43
C GLY A 465 22.97 -8.71 -1.69
N PHE A 466 23.91 -7.79 -1.93
CA PHE A 466 24.84 -7.87 -3.04
C PHE A 466 25.77 -9.09 -2.93
N ILE A 467 26.50 -9.23 -1.81
CA ILE A 467 27.50 -10.29 -1.62
C ILE A 467 26.83 -11.67 -1.69
N LEU A 468 25.74 -11.88 -0.95
CA LEU A 468 25.05 -13.17 -0.91
C LEU A 468 24.49 -13.54 -2.30
N THR A 469 23.91 -12.56 -3.00
CA THR A 469 23.38 -12.81 -4.34
C THR A 469 24.49 -13.07 -5.35
N TYR A 470 25.58 -12.29 -5.30
CA TYR A 470 26.70 -12.43 -6.22
C TYR A 470 27.39 -13.78 -6.11
N LEU A 471 27.57 -14.28 -4.89
CA LEU A 471 28.25 -15.54 -4.60
C LEU A 471 27.33 -16.76 -4.75
N PHE A 472 26.09 -16.69 -4.25
CA PHE A 472 25.22 -17.86 -4.09
C PHE A 472 23.85 -17.73 -4.77
N GLY A 473 23.40 -16.51 -5.05
CA GLY A 473 22.04 -16.24 -5.51
C GLY A 473 21.82 -16.33 -7.01
N ILE A 474 22.85 -16.17 -7.86
CA ILE A 474 22.66 -16.08 -9.32
C ILE A 474 22.48 -17.46 -9.96
N PRO A 475 21.31 -17.79 -10.53
CA PRO A 475 21.14 -19.03 -11.26
C PRO A 475 21.86 -18.96 -12.61
N LYS A 476 22.36 -20.12 -13.10
CA LYS A 476 23.07 -20.20 -14.39
C LYS A 476 22.20 -19.73 -15.57
N THR A 477 20.89 -19.99 -15.51
CA THR A 477 19.91 -19.58 -16.51
C THR A 477 19.79 -18.06 -16.65
N ALA A 478 19.99 -17.29 -15.58
CA ALA A 478 19.93 -15.82 -15.63
C ALA A 478 21.10 -15.16 -16.36
N GLN A 479 22.20 -15.89 -16.61
CA GLN A 479 23.39 -15.35 -17.28
C GLN A 479 23.30 -15.42 -18.81
N SER A 480 22.43 -16.29 -19.32
CA SER A 480 22.20 -16.49 -20.76
C SER A 480 21.03 -15.61 -21.24
N PRO A 481 21.04 -15.15 -22.50
CA PRO A 481 19.88 -14.52 -23.12
C PRO A 481 18.83 -15.59 -23.44
N SER A 482 18.10 -16.03 -22.42
CA SER A 482 16.80 -16.69 -22.59
C SER A 482 15.75 -15.78 -21.97
N GLU A 483 14.51 -15.90 -22.44
CA GLU A 483 13.34 -15.41 -21.71
C GLU A 483 13.48 -15.77 -20.23
N ILE A 484 13.02 -14.88 -19.34
CA ILE A 484 12.92 -15.15 -17.91
C ILE A 484 11.91 -16.30 -17.75
N THR A 485 12.37 -17.53 -17.95
CA THR A 485 11.59 -18.78 -17.96
C THR A 485 11.35 -19.32 -16.57
N GLY A 486 11.73 -18.56 -15.54
CA GLY A 486 11.41 -18.85 -14.15
C GLY A 486 9.96 -18.49 -13.86
N SER A 487 9.10 -19.50 -13.66
CA SER A 487 7.78 -19.26 -13.08
C SER A 487 7.95 -18.89 -11.60
N PRO A 488 7.36 -17.79 -11.11
CA PRO A 488 7.31 -17.47 -9.68
C PRO A 488 6.77 -18.63 -8.82
N LEU A 489 5.98 -19.52 -9.43
CA LEU A 489 5.39 -20.69 -8.80
C LEU A 489 6.45 -21.72 -8.36
N ASN A 490 7.52 -21.90 -9.15
CA ASN A 490 8.56 -22.89 -8.83
C ASN A 490 9.38 -22.47 -7.60
N THR A 491 9.55 -21.16 -7.38
CA THR A 491 10.21 -20.62 -6.20
C THR A 491 9.38 -20.86 -4.94
N ILE A 492 8.05 -20.72 -5.03
CA ILE A 492 7.16 -20.92 -3.88
C ILE A 492 7.06 -22.38 -3.51
N ASP A 493 6.92 -23.28 -4.48
CA ASP A 493 6.90 -24.72 -4.21
C ASP A 493 8.22 -25.14 -3.51
N ALA A 494 9.35 -24.52 -3.86
CA ALA A 494 10.63 -24.74 -3.17
C ALA A 494 10.70 -24.13 -1.75
N ILE A 495 9.98 -23.04 -1.47
CA ILE A 495 9.91 -22.42 -0.14
C ILE A 495 8.91 -23.16 0.76
N GLU A 496 7.79 -23.67 0.22
CA GLU A 496 6.79 -24.44 0.98
C GLU A 496 7.28 -25.85 1.39
N HIS A 497 8.37 -26.32 0.79
CA HIS A 497 9.05 -27.58 1.12
C HIS A 497 10.33 -27.41 1.97
N LEU A 498 10.63 -26.19 2.43
CA LEU A 498 11.67 -25.85 3.41
C LEU A 498 11.02 -25.52 4.76
#